data_AF-A0A672KFY1-F1
#
_entry.id   AF-A0A672KFY1-F1
#
_cell.length_a   1.000
_cell.length_b   1.000
_cell.length_c   1.000
_cell.angle_alpha   90.00
_cell.angle_beta   90.00
_cell.angle_gamma   90.00
#
_symmetry.space_group_name_H-M   'P 1'
#
loop_
_entity.id
_entity.type
_entity.pdbx_description
1 polymer ?
#
loop_
_entity_poly.entity_id
_entity_poly.type
_entity_poly.pdbx_seq_one_letter_code
_entity_poly.pdbx_strand_id
1 'polypeptide(L)'
;MIDKEDFGPITRSRRRATITSAKSETVKLRNGAIAAASDLKSGPKARGSVTKNVQLNEDSKQKCDRYDKMSCHKLQESMLSSASSFKNYRGILNWCVVMLVLSNARLFLENLLRNGILVDPIQVVSLFLKDPYSWPAACLVIVSNVFILVALYTERKLAMGSISEKVGLLIYIFNLTIILCFPMVVVLKLLSITPVGGAFALGVYTILFLKLYSYKDVNWWCRERTQAKARSLSRSLSCPSSPSASSAMQSHVSYPGNLSLRDIYYFVFAPTLCYELNFPRSESIRMGFLLRRLFEMLLLTQLLVGLTQQWMVPIIRSSMKPLQEMDYSRMTERLLRLAVPNHLIWLIFFYWFFHSSMNFVAELLRFGDREFYRDWWNSETITYFWQNWNIPVHKWCLRHFYKPLLRRGAGKLLSQSAVFFASAFFHEYLVSVPLRMFRLWAFMGMMAQLPLAWFVARFLRGNYGNAAVWLSLIIGQPITVLMYVHDYYVTHCQDDPTIAEAL
;
A
#
# COMPACT_ATOMS: atom_id res chain seq x y z
N MET A 1 1.45 25.73 42.70
CA MET A 1 1.42 26.78 41.68
C MET A 1 1.90 26.18 40.38
N ILE A 2 1.19 26.46 39.28
CA ILE A 2 1.44 26.07 37.88
C ILE A 2 0.80 24.72 37.47
N ASP A 3 -0.49 24.83 37.14
CA ASP A 3 -1.26 24.37 35.98
C ASP A 3 -1.17 22.92 35.47
N LYS A 4 -2.35 22.27 35.57
CA LYS A 4 -2.78 21.07 34.85
C LYS A 4 -3.12 21.42 33.40
N GLU A 5 -2.57 20.68 32.44
CA GLU A 5 -3.12 20.61 31.08
C GLU A 5 -3.51 19.17 30.72
N ASP A 6 -4.82 18.97 30.58
CA ASP A 6 -5.46 17.77 30.04
C ASP A 6 -5.28 17.72 28.51
N PHE A 7 -4.72 16.61 28.01
CA PHE A 7 -4.64 16.32 26.58
C PHE A 7 -5.89 15.56 26.11
N GLY A 8 -6.81 16.29 25.47
CA GLY A 8 -7.89 15.74 24.64
C GLY A 8 -7.51 15.64 23.15
N PRO A 9 -8.17 14.77 22.36
CA PRO A 9 -7.79 14.48 20.97
C PRO A 9 -8.26 15.57 20.00
N ILE A 10 -7.34 16.04 19.15
CA ILE A 10 -7.60 17.07 18.13
C ILE A 10 -8.32 16.43 16.92
N THR A 11 -9.64 16.50 16.91
CA THR A 11 -10.46 16.32 15.70
C THR A 11 -10.79 17.68 15.10
N ARG A 12 -10.08 18.09 14.04
CA ARG A 12 -10.47 19.27 13.24
C ARG A 12 -11.55 18.87 12.22
N SER A 13 -12.81 18.87 12.67
CA SER A 13 -13.98 19.02 11.79
C SER A 13 -14.37 20.49 11.81
N ARG A 14 -14.22 21.18 10.66
CA ARG A 14 -14.69 22.56 10.51
C ARG A 14 -15.87 22.57 9.54
N ARG A 15 -17.07 22.33 10.07
CA ARG A 15 -18.32 22.89 9.51
C ARG A 15 -18.30 24.38 9.81
N ARG A 16 -18.51 25.23 8.80
CA ARG A 16 -18.99 26.58 9.03
C ARG A 16 -20.10 26.91 8.04
N ALA A 17 -21.20 27.32 8.63
CA ALA A 17 -22.43 27.75 8.03
C ALA A 17 -22.27 29.03 7.20
N THR A 18 -23.17 29.14 6.23
CA THR A 18 -23.52 30.28 5.39
C THR A 18 -23.94 31.50 6.22
N ILE A 19 -23.58 32.71 5.77
CA ILE A 19 -24.47 33.88 5.50
C ILE A 19 -23.61 35.14 5.21
N THR A 20 -23.84 35.67 4.00
CA THR A 20 -23.64 37.01 3.39
C THR A 20 -22.89 38.13 4.13
N SER A 21 -21.96 38.81 3.43
CA SER A 21 -22.19 40.13 2.79
C SER A 21 -20.90 40.66 2.13
N ALA A 22 -21.08 41.43 1.08
CA ALA A 22 -20.08 41.90 0.11
C ALA A 22 -19.15 43.01 0.62
N LYS A 23 -17.93 43.08 0.07
CA LYS A 23 -17.36 44.31 -0.52
C LYS A 23 -16.04 44.04 -1.26
N SER A 24 -15.88 44.80 -2.34
CA SER A 24 -14.85 44.80 -3.37
C SER A 24 -13.53 45.43 -2.90
N GLU A 25 -12.38 44.92 -3.34
CA GLU A 25 -11.12 45.67 -3.36
C GLU A 25 -10.39 45.48 -4.71
N THR A 26 -10.19 46.60 -5.38
CA THR A 26 -9.46 46.80 -6.63
C THR A 26 -7.97 47.00 -6.35
N VAL A 27 -7.10 46.23 -7.02
CA VAL A 27 -5.64 46.45 -6.98
C VAL A 27 -5.17 47.14 -8.26
N LYS A 28 -4.51 48.28 -8.08
CA LYS A 28 -3.93 49.18 -9.09
C LYS A 28 -2.83 48.51 -9.92
N LEU A 29 -2.85 48.73 -11.24
CA LEU A 29 -1.73 48.48 -12.16
C LEU A 29 -0.88 49.76 -12.33
N ARG A 30 0.44 49.58 -12.30
CA ARG A 30 1.48 50.62 -12.41
C ARG A 30 1.99 50.66 -13.86
N ASN A 31 1.79 51.80 -14.54
CA ASN A 31 2.39 52.08 -15.85
C ASN A 31 3.57 53.06 -15.70
N GLY A 32 4.59 52.88 -16.54
CA GLY A 32 5.58 53.92 -16.82
C GLY A 32 6.73 53.43 -17.70
N ALA A 33 6.74 53.85 -18.96
CA ALA A 33 7.89 54.46 -19.63
C ALA A 33 7.47 55.02 -21.02
N ILE A 34 7.74 56.32 -21.22
CA ILE A 34 7.56 57.11 -22.45
C ILE A 34 8.96 57.50 -22.93
N ALA A 35 9.19 57.56 -24.24
CA ALA A 35 10.09 58.57 -24.85
C ALA A 35 9.84 58.73 -26.35
N ALA A 36 9.40 59.91 -26.78
CA ALA A 36 10.06 60.74 -27.80
C ALA A 36 9.24 62.02 -28.05
N ALA A 37 9.95 63.13 -28.19
CA ALA A 37 9.52 64.52 -28.10
C ALA A 37 8.94 65.11 -29.40
N SER A 38 8.15 66.19 -29.29
CA SER A 38 8.55 67.56 -29.68
C SER A 38 7.37 68.54 -29.74
N ASP A 39 7.62 69.73 -29.19
CA ASP A 39 6.95 71.05 -29.22
C ASP A 39 5.84 71.36 -30.25
N LEU A 40 4.76 72.05 -29.83
CA LEU A 40 4.58 73.52 -29.99
C LEU A 40 3.15 74.01 -29.60
N LYS A 41 3.12 75.01 -28.71
CA LYS A 41 2.25 76.22 -28.61
C LYS A 41 0.73 76.21 -28.98
N SER A 42 -0.03 76.65 -27.96
CA SER A 42 -0.99 77.78 -27.93
C SER A 42 -2.50 77.54 -28.15
N GLY A 43 -3.30 78.14 -27.25
CA GLY A 43 -4.64 78.69 -27.54
C GLY A 43 -5.84 77.97 -26.91
N PRO A 44 -6.62 78.63 -26.02
CA PRO A 44 -7.72 78.01 -25.27
C PRO A 44 -9.07 78.11 -26.01
N LYS A 45 -9.90 77.05 -25.95
CA LYS A 45 -11.38 77.08 -25.96
C LYS A 45 -11.92 75.67 -26.27
N ALA A 46 -12.59 75.02 -25.29
CA ALA A 46 -13.76 74.15 -25.50
C ALA A 46 -14.10 73.36 -24.20
N ARG A 47 -14.73 74.02 -23.22
CA ARG A 47 -15.25 73.35 -22.00
C ARG A 47 -16.61 72.66 -22.23
N GLY A 48 -17.02 72.45 -23.49
CA GLY A 48 -18.33 71.92 -23.87
C GLY A 48 -18.36 70.51 -24.49
N SER A 49 -17.21 69.93 -24.89
CA SER A 49 -17.18 68.56 -25.47
C SER A 49 -16.88 67.46 -24.44
N VAL A 50 -16.31 67.82 -23.29
CA VAL A 50 -15.89 66.86 -22.25
C VAL A 50 -17.10 66.18 -21.58
N THR A 51 -18.18 66.92 -21.31
CA THR A 51 -19.37 66.38 -20.62
C THR A 51 -20.15 65.37 -21.47
N LYS A 52 -20.25 65.57 -22.79
CA LYS A 52 -20.91 64.62 -23.70
C LYS A 52 -20.11 63.31 -23.86
N ASN A 53 -18.78 63.40 -23.92
CA ASN A 53 -17.90 62.23 -24.03
C ASN A 53 -17.84 61.41 -22.74
N VAL A 54 -17.95 62.03 -21.56
CA VAL A 54 -18.00 61.32 -20.27
C VAL A 54 -19.32 60.56 -20.13
N GLN A 55 -20.46 61.14 -20.54
CA GLN A 55 -21.77 60.50 -20.42
C GLN A 55 -21.96 59.36 -21.44
N LEU A 56 -21.45 59.52 -22.67
CA LEU A 56 -21.37 58.42 -23.65
C LEU A 56 -20.44 57.27 -23.18
N ASN A 57 -19.36 57.58 -22.43
CA ASN A 57 -18.47 56.58 -21.85
C ASN A 57 -19.08 55.84 -20.65
N GLU A 58 -19.90 56.51 -19.83
CA GLU A 58 -20.62 55.86 -18.74
C GLU A 58 -21.77 55.00 -19.24
N ASP A 59 -22.57 55.47 -20.21
CA ASP A 59 -23.64 54.66 -20.83
C ASP A 59 -23.09 53.46 -21.61
N SER A 60 -21.93 53.61 -22.26
CA SER A 60 -21.26 52.49 -22.94
C SER A 60 -20.61 51.53 -21.95
N LYS A 61 -20.00 52.00 -20.85
CA LYS A 61 -19.54 51.13 -19.74
C LYS A 61 -20.69 50.37 -19.08
N GLN A 62 -21.81 51.04 -18.82
CA GLN A 62 -22.97 50.45 -18.16
C GLN A 62 -23.73 49.49 -19.09
N LYS A 63 -23.71 49.74 -20.41
CA LYS A 63 -24.09 48.75 -21.43
C LYS A 63 -23.11 47.56 -21.48
N CYS A 64 -21.80 47.80 -21.47
CA CYS A 64 -20.76 46.76 -21.48
C CYS A 64 -20.88 45.83 -20.25
N ASP A 65 -21.06 46.41 -19.06
CA ASP A 65 -21.30 45.67 -17.81
C ASP A 65 -22.63 44.87 -17.84
N ARG A 66 -23.63 45.33 -18.61
CA ARG A 66 -24.88 44.59 -18.85
C ARG A 66 -24.68 43.41 -19.81
N TYR A 67 -23.87 43.58 -20.86
CA TYR A 67 -23.54 42.50 -21.79
C TYR A 67 -22.65 41.43 -21.13
N ASP A 68 -21.68 41.84 -20.31
CA ASP A 68 -20.83 40.90 -19.55
C ASP A 68 -21.63 40.10 -18.51
N LYS A 69 -22.68 40.71 -17.91
CA LYS A 69 -23.64 40.00 -17.05
C LYS A 69 -24.53 38.99 -17.79
N MET A 70 -24.68 39.13 -19.12
CA MET A 70 -25.44 38.21 -19.97
C MET A 70 -24.54 37.20 -20.71
N SER A 71 -23.21 37.27 -20.51
CA SER A 71 -22.28 36.31 -21.12
C SER A 71 -22.43 34.92 -20.49
N CYS A 72 -22.86 33.95 -21.30
CA CYS A 72 -22.93 32.55 -20.92
C CYS A 72 -21.57 31.83 -21.01
N HIS A 73 -20.56 32.48 -21.62
CA HIS A 73 -19.23 31.93 -21.79
C HIS A 73 -18.29 32.48 -20.71
N LYS A 74 -17.56 31.57 -20.07
CA LYS A 74 -16.54 31.88 -19.06
C LYS A 74 -15.20 31.37 -19.54
N LEU A 75 -14.13 32.10 -19.22
CA LEU A 75 -12.77 31.59 -19.37
C LEU A 75 -12.61 30.40 -18.41
N GLN A 76 -12.62 29.20 -18.98
CA GLN A 76 -12.50 27.95 -18.24
C GLN A 76 -11.67 26.98 -19.06
N GLU A 77 -10.90 26.16 -18.37
CA GLU A 77 -10.14 25.10 -19.02
C GLU A 77 -10.99 23.86 -19.23
N SER A 78 -10.66 23.08 -20.26
CA SER A 78 -11.24 21.75 -20.45
C SER A 78 -10.93 20.85 -19.24
N MET A 79 -11.86 20.00 -18.83
CA MET A 79 -11.71 19.16 -17.63
C MET A 79 -10.55 18.16 -17.68
N LEU A 80 -10.10 17.79 -18.90
CA LEU A 80 -8.96 16.90 -19.10
C LEU A 80 -7.65 17.66 -19.39
N SER A 81 -7.69 19.00 -19.40
CA SER A 81 -6.49 19.84 -19.51
C SER A 81 -5.59 19.61 -18.30
N SER A 82 -4.28 19.59 -18.50
CA SER A 82 -3.30 19.46 -17.42
C SER A 82 -3.32 20.61 -16.42
N ALA A 83 -3.83 21.78 -16.82
CA ALA A 83 -3.99 22.94 -15.94
C ALA A 83 -5.39 23.02 -15.27
N SER A 84 -6.28 22.07 -15.61
CA SER A 84 -7.56 21.91 -14.90
C SER A 84 -7.36 21.29 -13.52
N SER A 85 -8.13 21.75 -12.55
CA SER A 85 -8.11 21.22 -11.17
C SER A 85 -9.06 20.03 -10.95
N PHE A 86 -9.69 19.52 -12.02
CA PHE A 86 -10.64 18.43 -11.95
C PHE A 86 -9.97 17.10 -11.58
N LYS A 87 -10.50 16.39 -10.58
CA LYS A 87 -9.92 15.14 -10.03
C LYS A 87 -10.91 13.99 -9.92
N ASN A 88 -12.19 14.18 -10.28
CA ASN A 88 -13.23 13.19 -10.02
C ASN A 88 -13.44 12.23 -11.21
N TYR A 89 -12.69 11.14 -11.23
CA TYR A 89 -12.75 10.12 -12.30
C TYR A 89 -13.54 8.86 -11.91
N ARG A 90 -14.43 8.94 -10.91
CA ARG A 90 -15.19 7.77 -10.42
C ARG A 90 -16.01 7.08 -11.52
N GLY A 91 -16.51 7.84 -12.48
CA GLY A 91 -17.24 7.31 -13.64
C GLY A 91 -16.40 6.38 -14.52
N ILE A 92 -15.12 6.72 -14.73
CA ILE A 92 -14.18 5.89 -15.50
C ILE A 92 -13.93 4.56 -14.78
N LEU A 93 -13.75 4.59 -13.46
CA LEU A 93 -13.60 3.36 -12.67
C LEU A 93 -14.85 2.47 -12.79
N ASN A 94 -16.04 3.04 -12.69
CA ASN A 94 -17.30 2.29 -12.87
C ASN A 94 -17.38 1.68 -14.28
N TRP A 95 -17.00 2.45 -15.32
CA TRP A 95 -16.97 1.96 -16.69
C TRP A 95 -16.01 0.79 -16.87
N CYS A 96 -14.80 0.85 -16.30
CA CYS A 96 -13.85 -0.26 -16.30
C CYS A 96 -14.44 -1.52 -15.66
N VAL A 97 -15.13 -1.37 -14.52
CA VAL A 97 -15.79 -2.51 -13.84
C VAL A 97 -16.90 -3.10 -14.72
N VAL A 98 -17.74 -2.27 -15.33
CA VAL A 98 -18.81 -2.74 -16.22
C VAL A 98 -18.24 -3.48 -17.42
N MET A 99 -17.22 -2.93 -18.09
CA MET A 99 -16.56 -3.58 -19.22
C MET A 99 -15.92 -4.90 -18.81
N LEU A 100 -15.30 -4.96 -17.63
CA LEU A 100 -14.69 -6.17 -17.10
C LEU A 100 -15.72 -7.27 -16.84
N VAL A 101 -16.86 -6.90 -16.23
CA VAL A 101 -17.96 -7.84 -15.99
C VAL A 101 -18.56 -8.30 -17.32
N LEU A 102 -18.89 -7.40 -18.25
CA LEU A 102 -19.52 -7.78 -19.51
C LEU A 102 -18.63 -8.68 -20.38
N SER A 103 -17.33 -8.40 -20.45
CA SER A 103 -16.38 -9.19 -21.25
C SER A 103 -16.13 -10.58 -20.66
N ASN A 104 -16.16 -10.73 -19.33
CA ASN A 104 -15.80 -11.99 -18.66
C ASN A 104 -16.99 -12.73 -18.04
N ALA A 105 -18.18 -12.13 -17.97
CA ALA A 105 -19.35 -12.76 -17.36
C ALA A 105 -19.71 -14.08 -18.04
N ARG A 106 -19.64 -14.12 -19.39
CA ARG A 106 -19.87 -15.35 -20.14
C ARG A 106 -18.88 -16.44 -19.75
N LEU A 107 -17.57 -16.14 -19.75
CA LEU A 107 -16.53 -17.10 -19.41
C LEU A 107 -16.64 -17.57 -17.95
N PHE A 108 -16.93 -16.65 -17.03
CA PHE A 108 -17.14 -16.95 -15.62
C PHE A 108 -18.37 -17.84 -15.41
N LEU A 109 -19.50 -17.53 -16.05
CA LEU A 109 -20.71 -18.33 -15.99
C LEU A 109 -20.51 -19.70 -16.64
N GLU A 110 -19.85 -19.78 -17.78
CA GLU A 110 -19.54 -21.05 -18.45
C GLU A 110 -18.65 -21.92 -17.57
N ASN A 111 -17.60 -21.36 -16.95
CA ASN A 111 -16.80 -22.07 -15.95
C ASN A 111 -17.65 -22.46 -14.73
N LEU A 112 -18.52 -21.59 -14.21
CA LEU A 112 -19.34 -21.95 -13.06
C LEU A 112 -20.36 -23.06 -13.40
N LEU A 113 -20.91 -23.06 -14.61
CA LEU A 113 -21.91 -24.03 -15.06
C LEU A 113 -21.31 -25.36 -15.50
N ARG A 114 -20.23 -25.33 -16.28
CA ARG A 114 -19.57 -26.52 -16.86
C ARG A 114 -18.77 -27.29 -15.81
N ASN A 115 -18.10 -26.52 -14.97
CA ASN A 115 -17.13 -26.98 -14.01
C ASN A 115 -17.76 -27.05 -12.60
N GLY A 116 -18.88 -26.36 -12.35
CA GLY A 116 -19.51 -26.32 -11.03
C GLY A 116 -18.59 -25.67 -9.99
N ILE A 117 -18.90 -25.90 -8.71
CA ILE A 117 -17.90 -25.74 -7.65
C ILE A 117 -17.07 -27.04 -7.63
N LEU A 118 -16.03 -27.11 -8.47
CA LEU A 118 -15.15 -28.30 -8.56
C LEU A 118 -14.43 -28.65 -7.26
N VAL A 119 -14.28 -27.67 -6.37
CA VAL A 119 -13.59 -27.86 -5.10
C VAL A 119 -14.65 -28.29 -4.10
N ASP A 120 -14.74 -29.58 -3.82
CA ASP A 120 -15.44 -30.05 -2.63
C ASP A 120 -14.57 -29.74 -1.39
N PRO A 121 -14.90 -28.71 -0.59
CA PRO A 121 -14.07 -28.34 0.54
C PRO A 121 -14.03 -29.44 1.60
N ILE A 122 -15.07 -30.27 1.70
CA ILE A 122 -15.13 -31.39 2.65
C ILE A 122 -14.18 -32.49 2.19
N GLN A 123 -14.16 -32.78 0.88
CA GLN A 123 -13.22 -33.76 0.32
C GLN A 123 -11.77 -33.29 0.42
N VAL A 124 -11.47 -32.01 0.19
CA VAL A 124 -10.11 -31.46 0.36
C VAL A 124 -9.64 -31.59 1.82
N VAL A 125 -10.49 -31.26 2.78
CA VAL A 125 -10.18 -31.42 4.22
C VAL A 125 -10.02 -32.90 4.57
N SER A 126 -10.88 -33.78 4.06
CA SER A 126 -10.78 -35.22 4.26
C SER A 126 -9.49 -35.82 3.68
N LEU A 127 -9.10 -35.40 2.47
CA LEU A 127 -7.86 -35.79 1.81
C LEU A 127 -6.63 -35.32 2.62
N PHE A 128 -6.68 -34.08 3.12
CA PHE A 128 -5.64 -33.53 3.99
C PHE A 128 -5.52 -34.30 5.32
N LEU A 129 -6.64 -34.68 5.93
CA LEU A 129 -6.63 -35.47 7.17
C LEU A 129 -6.18 -36.92 6.95
N LYS A 130 -6.42 -37.48 5.75
CA LYS A 130 -6.01 -38.84 5.39
C LYS A 130 -4.49 -38.94 5.18
N ASP A 131 -3.88 -37.96 4.52
CA ASP A 131 -2.43 -37.89 4.36
C ASP A 131 -1.92 -36.44 4.46
N PRO A 132 -1.65 -35.94 5.68
CA PRO A 132 -1.22 -34.55 5.88
C PRO A 132 0.17 -34.28 5.27
N TYR A 133 1.04 -35.29 5.22
CA TYR A 133 2.41 -35.13 4.69
C TYR A 133 2.44 -34.90 3.18
N SER A 134 1.38 -35.29 2.47
CA SER A 134 1.21 -34.97 1.05
C SER A 134 0.98 -33.47 0.78
N TRP A 135 0.57 -32.69 1.78
CA TRP A 135 0.33 -31.23 1.68
C TRP A 135 1.25 -30.42 2.60
N PRO A 136 2.57 -30.42 2.35
CA PRO A 136 3.54 -29.83 3.27
C PRO A 136 3.36 -28.32 3.50
N ALA A 137 2.84 -27.59 2.51
CA ALA A 137 2.55 -26.16 2.65
C ALA A 137 1.46 -25.89 3.71
N ALA A 138 0.40 -26.71 3.76
CA ALA A 138 -0.65 -26.60 4.76
C ALA A 138 -0.14 -26.98 6.15
N CYS A 139 0.67 -28.04 6.24
CA CYS A 139 1.36 -28.41 7.49
C CYS A 139 2.25 -27.28 8.02
N LEU A 140 3.02 -26.61 7.14
CA LEU A 140 3.83 -25.45 7.52
C LEU A 140 2.97 -24.34 8.13
N VAL A 141 1.81 -24.03 7.55
CA VAL A 141 0.88 -23.02 8.11
C VAL A 141 0.36 -23.45 9.48
N ILE A 142 0.08 -24.74 9.71
CA ILE A 142 -0.33 -25.22 11.03
C ILE A 142 0.82 -25.08 12.05
N VAL A 143 2.05 -25.44 11.66
CA VAL A 143 3.25 -25.31 12.51
C VAL A 143 3.52 -23.85 12.88
N SER A 144 3.06 -22.87 12.09
CA SER A 144 3.25 -21.45 12.41
C SER A 144 2.65 -21.05 13.77
N ASN A 145 1.63 -21.79 14.26
CA ASN A 145 1.03 -21.59 15.57
C ASN A 145 2.00 -21.79 16.74
N VAL A 146 3.01 -22.64 16.58
CA VAL A 146 4.04 -22.85 17.61
C VAL A 146 4.76 -21.53 17.91
N PHE A 147 5.15 -20.78 16.88
CA PHE A 147 5.85 -19.50 17.02
C PHE A 147 4.98 -18.42 17.71
N ILE A 148 3.67 -18.44 17.44
CA ILE A 148 2.68 -17.56 18.09
C ILE A 148 2.61 -17.86 19.59
N LEU A 149 2.48 -19.14 19.95
CA LEU A 149 2.38 -19.59 21.34
C LEU A 149 3.67 -19.32 22.11
N VAL A 150 4.84 -19.55 21.50
CA VAL A 150 6.15 -19.22 22.09
C VAL A 150 6.25 -17.72 22.37
N ALA A 151 5.83 -16.86 21.44
CA ALA A 151 5.82 -15.41 21.65
C ALA A 151 4.91 -15.00 22.80
N LEU A 152 3.69 -15.55 22.87
CA LEU A 152 2.75 -15.27 23.96
C LEU A 152 3.28 -15.76 25.32
N TYR A 153 3.83 -16.97 25.37
CA TYR A 153 4.38 -17.54 26.59
C TYR A 153 5.56 -16.73 27.11
N THR A 154 6.46 -16.31 26.21
CA THR A 154 7.60 -15.45 26.53
C THR A 154 7.13 -14.13 27.16
N GLU A 155 6.12 -13.49 26.56
CA GLU A 155 5.57 -12.24 27.09
C GLU A 155 4.88 -12.40 28.42
N ARG A 156 4.13 -13.47 28.64
CA ARG A 156 3.55 -13.77 29.96
C ARG A 156 4.62 -13.93 31.03
N LYS A 157 5.71 -14.63 30.72
CA LYS A 157 6.82 -14.83 31.66
C LYS A 157 7.59 -13.55 31.95
N LEU A 158 7.76 -12.68 30.95
CA LEU A 158 8.31 -11.33 31.14
C LEU A 158 7.38 -10.44 31.97
N ALA A 159 6.06 -10.53 31.75
CA ALA A 159 5.05 -9.79 32.51
C ALA A 159 5.05 -10.16 34.01
N MET A 160 5.22 -11.45 34.31
CA MET A 160 5.30 -11.95 35.68
C MET A 160 6.65 -11.69 36.36
N GLY A 161 7.64 -11.14 35.65
CA GLY A 161 9.00 -10.96 36.17
C GLY A 161 9.79 -12.26 36.38
N SER A 162 9.29 -13.39 35.85
CA SER A 162 9.96 -14.70 35.98
C SER A 162 11.20 -14.82 35.10
N ILE A 163 11.29 -14.02 34.04
CA ILE A 163 12.41 -14.01 33.08
C ILE A 163 12.98 -12.59 33.01
N SER A 164 14.30 -12.46 32.95
CA SER A 164 14.98 -11.17 32.74
C SER A 164 14.74 -10.65 31.32
N GLU A 165 14.66 -9.33 31.16
CA GLU A 165 14.48 -8.66 29.86
C GLU A 165 15.54 -9.08 28.81
N LYS A 166 16.79 -9.33 29.24
CA LYS A 166 17.85 -9.82 28.34
C LYS A 166 17.57 -11.22 27.81
N VAL A 167 17.10 -12.12 28.68
CA VAL A 167 16.76 -13.49 28.32
C VAL A 167 15.50 -13.51 27.43
N GLY A 168 14.50 -12.68 27.75
CA GLY A 168 13.32 -12.50 26.90
C GLY A 168 13.67 -12.00 25.50
N LEU A 169 14.57 -11.02 25.39
CA LEU A 169 15.07 -10.53 24.10
C LEU A 169 15.79 -11.64 23.32
N LEU A 170 16.62 -12.45 23.98
CA LEU A 170 17.32 -13.58 23.35
C LEU A 170 16.33 -14.61 22.79
N ILE A 171 15.31 -14.99 23.58
CA ILE A 171 14.24 -15.91 23.14
C ILE A 171 13.51 -15.33 21.93
N TYR A 172 13.22 -14.03 21.95
CA TYR A 172 12.58 -13.37 20.82
C TYR A 172 13.44 -13.35 19.56
N ILE A 173 14.73 -13.06 19.67
CA ILE A 173 15.67 -13.10 18.54
C ILE A 173 15.68 -14.53 17.95
N PHE A 174 15.82 -15.54 18.79
CA PHE A 174 15.83 -16.93 18.34
C PHE A 174 14.51 -17.33 17.66
N ASN A 175 13.36 -17.01 18.27
CA ASN A 175 12.04 -17.29 17.71
C ASN A 175 11.84 -16.59 16.34
N LEU A 176 12.26 -15.32 16.23
CA LEU A 176 12.16 -14.51 15.01
C LEU A 176 13.21 -14.90 13.94
N THR A 177 14.32 -15.53 14.31
CA THR A 177 15.25 -16.11 13.33
C THR A 177 14.70 -17.43 12.80
N ILE A 178 14.24 -18.32 13.67
CA ILE A 178 13.70 -19.63 13.24
C ILE A 178 12.45 -19.45 12.38
N ILE A 179 11.56 -18.52 12.68
CA ILE A 179 10.37 -18.29 11.85
C ILE A 179 10.71 -17.94 10.39
N LEU A 180 11.89 -17.38 10.11
CA LEU A 180 12.35 -17.15 8.73
C LEU A 180 13.15 -18.35 8.19
N CYS A 181 14.07 -18.91 8.97
CA CYS A 181 14.94 -19.99 8.51
C CYS A 181 14.22 -21.34 8.35
N PHE A 182 13.31 -21.69 9.26
CA PHE A 182 12.60 -22.97 9.26
C PHE A 182 11.78 -23.23 7.98
N PRO A 183 10.82 -22.36 7.59
CA PRO A 183 10.03 -22.61 6.38
C PRO A 183 10.90 -22.57 5.13
N MET A 184 11.95 -21.73 5.09
CA MET A 184 12.91 -21.70 3.98
C MET A 184 13.61 -23.05 3.80
N VAL A 185 14.17 -23.62 4.87
CA VAL A 185 14.84 -24.93 4.81
C VAL A 185 13.87 -26.02 4.38
N VAL A 186 12.64 -26.02 4.89
CA VAL A 186 11.62 -27.01 4.51
C VAL A 186 11.26 -26.89 3.03
N VAL A 187 11.03 -25.68 2.51
CA VAL A 187 10.70 -25.47 1.08
C VAL A 187 11.83 -25.91 0.15
N LEU A 188 13.08 -25.68 0.56
CA LEU A 188 14.26 -26.06 -0.23
C LEU A 188 14.54 -27.56 -0.19
N LYS A 189 14.34 -28.21 0.96
CA LYS A 189 14.66 -29.64 1.14
C LYS A 189 13.53 -30.57 0.70
N LEU A 190 12.28 -30.13 0.81
CA LEU A 190 11.15 -30.99 0.51
C LEU A 190 10.72 -30.82 -0.95
N LEU A 191 11.06 -31.80 -1.79
CA LEU A 191 10.78 -31.78 -3.23
C LEU A 191 9.27 -31.81 -3.56
N SER A 192 8.44 -32.34 -2.66
CA SER A 192 6.98 -32.44 -2.85
C SER A 192 6.23 -31.12 -2.76
N ILE A 193 6.86 -30.03 -2.28
CA ILE A 193 6.20 -28.74 -2.19
C ILE A 193 6.16 -28.06 -3.56
N THR A 194 4.96 -27.60 -3.95
CA THR A 194 4.82 -26.83 -5.19
C THR A 194 5.37 -25.40 -5.00
N PRO A 195 5.91 -24.75 -6.06
CA PRO A 195 6.40 -23.38 -5.95
C PRO A 195 5.33 -22.39 -5.45
N VAL A 196 4.07 -22.55 -5.88
CA VAL A 196 2.94 -21.71 -5.41
C VAL A 196 2.66 -21.96 -3.93
N GLY A 197 2.62 -23.22 -3.48
CA GLY A 197 2.44 -23.57 -2.07
C GLY A 197 3.59 -23.08 -1.19
N GLY A 198 4.82 -23.17 -1.68
CA GLY A 198 6.01 -22.63 -1.03
C GLY A 198 5.96 -21.11 -0.88
N ALA A 199 5.64 -20.39 -1.96
CA ALA A 199 5.49 -18.93 -1.94
C ALA A 199 4.39 -18.50 -0.95
N PHE A 200 3.26 -19.20 -0.93
CA PHE A 200 2.17 -18.95 0.02
C PHE A 200 2.63 -19.17 1.47
N ALA A 201 3.27 -20.30 1.77
CA ALA A 201 3.77 -20.59 3.11
C ALA A 201 4.81 -19.55 3.57
N LEU A 202 5.82 -19.24 2.74
CA LEU A 202 6.82 -18.22 3.07
C LEU A 202 6.20 -16.84 3.27
N GLY A 203 5.16 -16.50 2.49
CA GLY A 203 4.37 -15.29 2.66
C GLY A 203 3.70 -15.22 4.04
N VAL A 204 3.04 -16.30 4.46
CA VAL A 204 2.42 -16.40 5.80
C VAL A 204 3.47 -16.24 6.90
N TYR A 205 4.60 -16.92 6.80
CA TYR A 205 5.68 -16.82 7.79
C TYR A 205 6.33 -15.44 7.83
N THR A 206 6.46 -14.76 6.68
CA THR A 206 6.96 -13.39 6.60
C THR A 206 5.99 -12.41 7.27
N ILE A 207 4.69 -12.54 7.00
CA ILE A 207 3.65 -11.73 7.67
C ILE A 207 3.69 -11.98 9.18
N LEU A 208 3.82 -13.23 9.59
CA LEU A 208 3.87 -13.60 11.01
C LEU A 208 5.14 -13.06 11.69
N PHE A 209 6.29 -13.10 11.02
CA PHE A 209 7.53 -12.48 11.50
C PHE A 209 7.32 -10.97 11.77
N LEU A 210 6.76 -10.23 10.82
CA LEU A 210 6.52 -8.79 10.96
C LEU A 210 5.55 -8.50 12.11
N LYS A 211 4.49 -9.30 12.23
CA LYS A 211 3.51 -9.19 13.32
C LYS A 211 4.13 -9.48 14.68
N LEU A 212 4.86 -10.59 14.85
CA LEU A 212 5.48 -10.96 16.12
C LEU A 212 6.59 -9.98 16.53
N TYR A 213 7.31 -9.42 15.55
CA TYR A 213 8.26 -8.32 15.80
C TYR A 213 7.54 -7.11 16.39
N SER A 214 6.42 -6.70 15.79
CA SER A 214 5.61 -5.58 16.29
C SER A 214 5.01 -5.88 17.66
N TYR A 215 4.52 -7.10 17.88
CA TYR A 215 3.99 -7.56 19.17
C TYR A 215 5.02 -7.45 20.29
N LYS A 216 6.25 -7.92 20.04
CA LYS A 216 7.38 -7.78 20.96
C LYS A 216 7.66 -6.31 21.30
N ASP A 217 7.85 -5.46 20.28
CA ASP A 217 8.21 -4.05 20.48
C ASP A 217 7.15 -3.28 21.30
N VAL A 218 5.88 -3.50 20.99
CA VAL A 218 4.78 -2.77 21.63
C VAL A 218 4.58 -3.23 23.08
N ASN A 219 4.64 -4.53 23.35
CA ASN A 219 4.59 -5.03 24.72
C ASN A 219 5.82 -4.59 25.53
N TRP A 220 7.01 -4.58 24.92
CA TRP A 220 8.21 -4.00 25.53
C TRP A 220 7.98 -2.54 25.95
N TRP A 221 7.48 -1.69 25.05
CA TRP A 221 7.21 -0.28 25.39
C TRP A 221 6.15 -0.15 26.50
N CYS A 222 5.14 -1.02 26.51
CA CYS A 222 4.14 -1.04 27.57
C CYS A 222 4.72 -1.46 28.93
N ARG A 223 5.62 -2.45 28.96
CA ARG A 223 6.35 -2.86 30.17
C ARG A 223 7.21 -1.72 30.70
N GLU A 224 8.02 -1.12 29.84
CA GLU A 224 8.91 -0.02 30.20
C GLU A 224 8.12 1.15 30.79
N ARG A 225 6.98 1.51 30.17
CA ARG A 225 6.11 2.58 30.68
C ARG A 225 5.45 2.23 32.02
N THR A 226 5.04 0.98 32.21
CA THR A 226 4.49 0.51 33.48
C THR A 226 5.53 0.54 34.60
N GLN A 227 6.75 0.08 34.33
CA GLN A 227 7.87 0.13 35.27
C GLN A 227 8.28 1.58 35.61
N ALA A 228 8.32 2.47 34.61
CA ALA A 228 8.58 3.89 34.83
C ALA A 228 7.51 4.54 35.71
N LYS A 229 6.23 4.24 35.47
CA LYS A 229 5.10 4.70 36.30
C LYS A 229 5.16 4.15 37.72
N ALA A 230 5.53 2.88 37.90
CA ALA A 230 5.72 2.29 39.22
C ALA A 230 6.87 2.98 39.98
N ARG A 231 7.99 3.28 39.30
CA ARG A 231 9.12 4.04 39.88
C ARG A 231 8.71 5.47 40.25
N SER A 232 7.95 6.17 39.41
CA SER A 232 7.48 7.52 39.74
C SER A 232 6.51 7.53 40.91
N LEU A 233 5.59 6.55 40.98
CA LEU A 233 4.67 6.38 42.12
C LEU A 233 5.43 6.08 43.41
N SER A 234 6.44 5.20 43.36
CA SER A 234 7.30 4.93 44.53
C SER A 234 8.08 6.18 45.01
N ARG A 235 8.44 7.08 44.09
CA ARG A 235 9.03 8.39 44.44
C ARG A 235 8.02 9.42 44.92
N SER A 236 6.74 9.33 44.52
CA SER A 236 5.70 10.26 44.94
C SER A 236 5.01 9.85 46.24
N LEU A 237 5.14 8.59 46.69
CA LEU A 237 4.68 8.16 48.02
C LEU A 237 5.39 8.89 49.18
N SER A 238 6.42 9.70 48.92
CA SER A 238 6.98 10.65 49.89
C SER A 238 6.20 11.96 50.00
N CYS A 239 5.10 12.14 49.27
CA CYS A 239 4.19 13.29 49.38
C CYS A 239 2.72 12.85 49.24
N PRO A 240 1.84 13.13 50.22
CA PRO A 240 0.43 12.75 50.14
C PRO A 240 -0.26 13.60 49.06
N SER A 241 -0.84 12.93 48.06
CA SER A 241 -1.70 13.56 47.06
C SER A 241 -2.99 12.75 46.92
N SER A 242 -4.08 13.49 46.83
CA SER A 242 -5.46 13.01 46.90
C SER A 242 -5.85 12.17 45.68
N PRO A 243 -6.73 11.16 45.85
CA PRO A 243 -7.17 10.30 44.76
C PRO A 243 -8.09 11.08 43.82
N SER A 244 -7.61 11.38 42.61
CA SER A 244 -8.45 11.95 41.56
C SER A 244 -9.39 10.87 41.03
N ALA A 245 -10.67 11.01 41.35
CA ALA A 245 -11.76 10.28 40.74
C ALA A 245 -11.97 10.74 39.28
N SER A 246 -11.97 9.79 38.34
CA SER A 246 -12.62 9.76 37.02
C SER A 246 -11.87 8.74 36.15
N SER A 247 -12.47 7.78 35.46
CA SER A 247 -13.69 7.86 34.66
C SER A 247 -14.24 6.45 34.43
N ALA A 248 -15.55 6.30 34.60
CA ALA A 248 -16.28 5.21 33.98
C ALA A 248 -16.43 5.54 32.48
N MET A 249 -15.79 4.77 31.58
CA MET A 249 -16.18 4.69 30.15
C MET A 249 -15.27 3.69 29.41
N GLN A 250 -15.88 2.60 28.91
CA GLN A 250 -15.29 1.53 28.07
C GLN A 250 -14.13 0.74 28.69
N SER A 251 -14.26 -0.59 28.71
CA SER A 251 -13.24 -1.53 29.20
C SER A 251 -12.00 -1.53 28.29
N HIS A 252 -11.18 -0.49 28.36
CA HIS A 252 -9.97 -0.36 27.56
C HIS A 252 -8.91 -1.32 28.08
N VAL A 253 -8.46 -2.26 27.24
CA VAL A 253 -7.50 -3.29 27.65
C VAL A 253 -6.16 -2.62 27.95
N SER A 254 -5.66 -2.85 29.16
CA SER A 254 -4.38 -2.33 29.64
C SER A 254 -3.42 -3.47 29.91
N TYR A 255 -2.12 -3.24 29.70
CA TYR A 255 -1.09 -4.23 30.01
C TYR A 255 -1.08 -4.56 31.52
N PRO A 256 -0.98 -5.84 31.94
CA PRO A 256 -0.75 -7.06 31.17
C PRO A 256 -2.02 -7.80 30.69
N GLY A 257 -3.21 -7.22 30.86
CA GLY A 257 -4.49 -7.84 30.50
C GLY A 257 -4.68 -8.16 29.01
N ASN A 258 -3.83 -7.62 28.14
CA ASN A 258 -3.80 -7.92 26.69
C ASN A 258 -3.11 -9.26 26.35
N LEU A 259 -2.48 -9.93 27.32
CA LEU A 259 -1.74 -11.18 27.11
C LEU A 259 -2.65 -12.40 27.10
N SER A 260 -3.75 -12.33 26.35
CA SER A 260 -4.71 -13.41 26.15
C SER A 260 -4.48 -14.12 24.82
N LEU A 261 -4.88 -15.41 24.74
CA LEU A 261 -4.86 -16.14 23.47
C LEU A 261 -5.79 -15.49 22.44
N ARG A 262 -6.93 -14.97 22.89
CA ARG A 262 -7.91 -14.29 22.03
C ARG A 262 -7.32 -13.06 21.36
N ASP A 263 -6.58 -12.24 22.10
CA ASP A 263 -6.05 -10.97 21.57
C ASP A 263 -4.89 -11.19 20.59
N ILE A 264 -4.00 -12.16 20.88
CA ILE A 264 -2.90 -12.47 19.96
C ILE A 264 -3.42 -13.08 18.67
N TYR A 265 -4.37 -14.03 18.73
CA TYR A 265 -4.95 -14.61 17.51
C TYR A 265 -5.78 -13.59 16.74
N TYR A 266 -6.51 -12.72 17.43
CA TYR A 266 -7.17 -11.59 16.78
C TYR A 266 -6.17 -10.76 15.98
N PHE A 267 -5.04 -10.38 16.58
CA PHE A 267 -4.01 -9.62 15.90
C PHE A 267 -3.36 -10.40 14.75
N VAL A 268 -3.11 -11.70 14.91
CA VAL A 268 -2.53 -12.55 13.86
C VAL A 268 -3.40 -12.53 12.61
N PHE A 269 -4.72 -12.63 12.74
CA PHE A 269 -5.64 -12.58 11.60
C PHE A 269 -6.00 -11.16 11.15
N ALA A 270 -5.86 -10.13 12.00
CA ALA A 270 -6.18 -8.76 11.63
C ALA A 270 -5.34 -8.29 10.43
N PRO A 271 -5.91 -7.55 9.47
CA PRO A 271 -5.22 -7.13 8.24
C PRO A 271 -4.31 -5.91 8.49
N THR A 272 -3.46 -5.99 9.51
CA THR A 272 -2.44 -5.00 9.89
C THR A 272 -1.19 -5.70 10.41
N LEU A 273 -0.03 -5.07 10.24
CA LEU A 273 1.25 -5.57 10.72
C LEU A 273 1.70 -4.90 12.02
N CYS A 274 1.08 -3.78 12.39
CA CYS A 274 1.38 -3.06 13.62
C CYS A 274 0.46 -3.52 14.74
N TYR A 275 1.02 -4.11 15.80
CA TYR A 275 0.27 -4.48 17.00
C TYR A 275 -0.13 -3.24 17.78
N GLU A 276 -1.36 -3.23 18.28
CA GLU A 276 -1.86 -2.25 19.23
C GLU A 276 -2.75 -2.96 20.24
N LEU A 277 -2.83 -2.43 21.47
CA LEU A 277 -3.61 -3.06 22.54
C LEU A 277 -5.10 -3.03 22.23
N ASN A 278 -5.57 -1.92 21.65
CA ASN A 278 -6.98 -1.67 21.40
C ASN A 278 -7.15 -1.22 19.94
N PHE A 279 -7.53 -2.16 19.08
CA PHE A 279 -7.80 -1.87 17.68
C PHE A 279 -9.17 -1.20 17.52
N PRO A 280 -9.32 -0.23 16.60
CA PRO A 280 -10.63 0.32 16.27
C PRO A 280 -11.54 -0.79 15.73
N ARG A 281 -12.78 -0.86 16.22
CA ARG A 281 -13.76 -1.89 15.87
C ARG A 281 -14.97 -1.33 15.15
N SER A 282 -15.47 -2.08 14.17
CA SER A 282 -16.79 -1.83 13.60
C SER A 282 -17.88 -2.39 14.52
N GLU A 283 -19.03 -1.70 14.60
CA GLU A 283 -20.14 -2.08 15.48
C GLU A 283 -20.74 -3.45 15.11
N SER A 284 -20.96 -3.67 13.81
CA SER A 284 -21.57 -4.88 13.26
C SER A 284 -20.90 -5.32 11.95
N ILE A 285 -21.19 -6.57 11.56
CA ILE A 285 -20.77 -7.14 10.28
C ILE A 285 -21.83 -6.83 9.23
N ARG A 286 -21.46 -6.11 8.18
CA ARG A 286 -22.33 -5.76 7.05
C ARG A 286 -22.30 -6.87 6.01
N MET A 287 -23.26 -7.80 6.12
CA MET A 287 -23.32 -8.99 5.25
C MET A 287 -23.34 -8.66 3.75
N GLY A 288 -24.10 -7.65 3.31
CA GLY A 288 -24.11 -7.25 1.90
C GLY A 288 -22.75 -6.76 1.40
N PHE A 289 -21.99 -6.04 2.23
CA PHE A 289 -20.62 -5.65 1.91
C PHE A 289 -19.71 -6.87 1.83
N LEU A 290 -19.80 -7.77 2.82
CA LEU A 290 -19.01 -9.01 2.89
C LEU A 290 -19.24 -9.90 1.66
N LEU A 291 -20.50 -10.17 1.29
CA LEU A 291 -20.88 -10.97 0.13
C LEU A 291 -20.41 -10.33 -1.19
N ARG A 292 -20.51 -9.00 -1.31
CA ARG A 292 -19.97 -8.29 -2.46
C ARG A 292 -18.44 -8.46 -2.58
N ARG A 293 -17.70 -8.35 -1.46
CA ARG A 293 -16.25 -8.58 -1.46
C ARG A 293 -15.91 -10.02 -1.85
N LEU A 294 -16.66 -11.00 -1.34
CA LEU A 294 -16.47 -12.40 -1.67
C LEU A 294 -16.71 -12.66 -3.17
N PHE A 295 -17.79 -12.13 -3.74
CA PHE A 295 -18.06 -12.25 -5.18
C PHE A 295 -16.95 -11.62 -6.03
N GLU A 296 -16.49 -10.42 -5.67
CA GLU A 296 -15.36 -9.77 -6.33
C GLU A 296 -14.09 -10.62 -6.25
N MET A 297 -13.78 -11.21 -5.08
CA MET A 297 -12.62 -12.09 -4.93
C MET A 297 -12.69 -13.31 -5.87
N LEU A 298 -13.85 -13.96 -5.96
CA LEU A 298 -14.03 -15.14 -6.83
C LEU A 298 -13.90 -14.77 -8.31
N LEU A 299 -14.57 -13.69 -8.75
CA LEU A 299 -14.51 -13.21 -10.13
C LEU A 299 -13.08 -12.80 -10.54
N LEU A 300 -12.40 -12.04 -9.68
CA LEU A 300 -11.04 -11.56 -9.98
C LEU A 300 -10.01 -12.70 -9.95
N THR A 301 -10.20 -13.72 -9.10
CA THR A 301 -9.33 -14.90 -9.10
C THR A 301 -9.46 -15.67 -10.42
N GLN A 302 -10.69 -15.89 -10.89
CA GLN A 302 -10.94 -16.52 -12.19
C GLN A 302 -10.34 -15.71 -13.34
N LEU A 303 -10.50 -14.39 -13.30
CA LEU A 303 -9.90 -13.48 -14.28
C LEU A 303 -8.36 -13.54 -14.27
N LEU A 304 -7.72 -13.55 -13.09
CA LEU A 304 -6.26 -13.67 -12.97
C LEU A 304 -5.75 -14.97 -13.58
N VAL A 305 -6.43 -16.09 -13.30
CA VAL A 305 -6.09 -17.40 -13.88
C VAL A 305 -6.28 -17.38 -15.40
N GLY A 306 -7.41 -16.85 -15.88
CA GLY A 306 -7.71 -16.72 -17.31
C GLY A 306 -6.67 -15.90 -18.06
N LEU A 307 -6.35 -14.70 -17.57
CA LEU A 307 -5.34 -13.82 -18.18
C LEU A 307 -3.94 -14.45 -18.16
N THR A 308 -3.59 -15.15 -17.09
CA THR A 308 -2.31 -15.86 -16.99
C THR A 308 -2.22 -16.97 -18.04
N GLN A 309 -3.23 -17.84 -18.11
CA GLN A 309 -3.21 -19.01 -19.00
C GLN A 309 -3.37 -18.64 -20.47
N GLN A 310 -4.27 -17.71 -20.80
CA GLN A 310 -4.61 -17.39 -22.19
C GLN A 310 -3.72 -16.32 -22.82
N TRP A 311 -3.20 -15.39 -22.01
CA TRP A 311 -2.42 -14.26 -22.53
C TRP A 311 -0.94 -14.36 -22.15
N MET A 312 -0.62 -14.56 -20.87
CA MET A 312 0.76 -14.53 -20.41
C MET A 312 1.56 -15.77 -20.85
N VAL A 313 1.02 -16.97 -20.64
CA VAL A 313 1.72 -18.24 -20.96
C VAL A 313 2.11 -18.36 -22.44
N PRO A 314 1.24 -18.08 -23.43
CA PRO A 314 1.64 -18.15 -24.85
C PRO A 314 2.74 -17.15 -25.23
N ILE A 315 2.74 -15.95 -24.62
CA ILE A 315 3.79 -14.95 -24.83
C ILE A 315 5.11 -15.46 -24.27
N ILE A 316 5.11 -16.03 -23.06
CA ILE A 316 6.30 -16.61 -22.45
C ILE A 316 6.85 -17.73 -23.35
N ARG A 317 6.03 -18.72 -23.71
CA ARG A 317 6.42 -19.85 -24.59
C ARG A 317 7.03 -19.35 -25.91
N SER A 318 6.39 -18.39 -26.57
CA SER A 318 6.89 -17.83 -27.83
C SER A 318 8.14 -16.96 -27.68
N SER A 319 8.43 -16.46 -26.48
CA SER A 319 9.62 -15.66 -26.18
C SER A 319 10.83 -16.50 -25.80
N MET A 320 10.67 -17.81 -25.55
CA MET A 320 11.77 -18.69 -25.13
C MET A 320 12.85 -18.85 -26.21
N LYS A 321 12.45 -19.02 -27.48
CA LYS A 321 13.41 -19.20 -28.60
C LYS A 321 14.30 -17.96 -28.83
N PRO A 322 13.78 -16.73 -28.96
CA PRO A 322 14.63 -15.54 -29.10
C PRO A 322 15.58 -15.27 -27.94
N LEU A 323 15.23 -15.72 -26.73
CA LEU A 323 16.08 -15.59 -25.54
C LEU A 323 17.32 -16.49 -25.61
N GLN A 324 17.20 -17.68 -26.23
CA GLN A 324 18.35 -18.56 -26.49
C GLN A 324 19.32 -17.96 -27.51
N GLU A 325 18.81 -17.24 -28.51
CA GLU A 325 19.60 -16.67 -29.61
C GLU A 325 20.30 -15.35 -29.25
N MET A 326 20.12 -14.83 -28.02
CA MET A 326 20.67 -13.55 -27.53
C MET A 326 20.41 -12.34 -28.44
N ASP A 327 19.30 -12.33 -29.18
CA ASP A 327 18.91 -11.18 -30.00
C ASP A 327 18.23 -10.10 -29.13
N TYR A 328 19.01 -9.08 -28.72
CA TYR A 328 18.54 -7.98 -27.89
C TYR A 328 17.36 -7.20 -28.50
N SER A 329 17.26 -7.13 -29.83
CA SER A 329 16.18 -6.40 -30.51
C SER A 329 14.85 -7.15 -30.37
N ARG A 330 14.85 -8.46 -30.63
CA ARG A 330 13.70 -9.35 -30.42
C ARG A 330 13.35 -9.47 -28.95
N MET A 331 14.35 -9.53 -28.06
CA MET A 331 14.11 -9.56 -26.61
C MET A 331 13.37 -8.31 -26.14
N THR A 332 13.74 -7.13 -26.62
CA THR A 332 13.07 -5.87 -26.26
C THR A 332 11.63 -5.83 -26.78
N GLU A 333 11.39 -6.27 -28.02
CA GLU A 333 10.04 -6.40 -28.58
C GLU A 333 9.16 -7.33 -27.73
N ARG A 334 9.70 -8.49 -27.33
CA ARG A 334 8.98 -9.49 -26.53
C ARG A 334 8.73 -9.02 -25.10
N LEU A 335 9.70 -8.32 -24.49
CA LEU A 335 9.54 -7.68 -23.19
C LEU A 335 8.36 -6.70 -23.20
N LEU A 336 8.27 -5.85 -24.23
CA LEU A 336 7.17 -4.89 -24.37
C LEU A 336 5.81 -5.59 -24.54
N ARG A 337 5.76 -6.69 -25.30
CA ARG A 337 4.54 -7.52 -25.43
C ARG A 337 4.13 -8.17 -24.10
N LEU A 338 5.09 -8.58 -23.26
CA LEU A 338 4.83 -9.15 -21.94
C LEU A 338 4.46 -8.08 -20.89
N ALA A 339 4.93 -6.84 -21.07
CA ALA A 339 4.76 -5.78 -20.09
C ALA A 339 3.29 -5.43 -19.82
N VAL A 340 2.48 -5.35 -20.88
CA VAL A 340 1.05 -5.03 -20.77
C VAL A 340 0.26 -6.09 -19.97
N PRO A 341 0.27 -7.38 -20.34
CA PRO A 341 -0.46 -8.39 -19.57
C PRO A 341 0.08 -8.55 -18.15
N ASN A 342 1.40 -8.51 -17.94
CA ASN A 342 1.98 -8.55 -16.60
C ASN A 342 1.48 -7.40 -15.73
N HIS A 343 1.50 -6.17 -16.25
CA HIS A 343 1.04 -5.01 -15.52
C HIS A 343 -0.46 -5.10 -15.20
N LEU A 344 -1.29 -5.54 -16.15
CA LEU A 344 -2.72 -5.72 -15.94
C LEU A 344 -3.01 -6.76 -14.85
N ILE A 345 -2.31 -7.90 -14.87
CA ILE A 345 -2.41 -8.94 -13.83
C ILE A 345 -2.04 -8.35 -12.46
N TRP A 346 -0.99 -7.54 -12.38
CA TRP A 346 -0.58 -6.89 -11.14
C TRP A 346 -1.60 -5.86 -10.61
N LEU A 347 -2.24 -5.10 -11.49
CA LEU A 347 -3.33 -4.18 -11.10
C LEU A 347 -4.55 -4.94 -10.54
N ILE A 348 -4.91 -6.04 -11.20
CA ILE A 348 -6.01 -6.90 -10.75
C ILE A 348 -5.65 -7.58 -9.43
N PHE A 349 -4.42 -8.09 -9.30
CA PHE A 349 -3.91 -8.67 -8.07
C PHE A 349 -3.90 -7.66 -6.93
N PHE A 350 -3.47 -6.43 -7.19
CA PHE A 350 -3.51 -5.34 -6.22
C PHE A 350 -4.93 -5.11 -5.69
N TYR A 351 -5.92 -4.98 -6.59
CA TYR A 351 -7.31 -4.79 -6.18
C TYR A 351 -7.87 -6.02 -5.44
N TRP A 352 -7.62 -7.22 -5.98
CA TRP A 352 -8.06 -8.48 -5.36
C TRP A 352 -7.50 -8.65 -3.94
N PHE A 353 -6.21 -8.40 -3.73
CA PHE A 353 -5.55 -8.60 -2.44
C PHE A 353 -5.82 -7.43 -1.47
N PHE A 354 -5.35 -6.22 -1.81
CA PHE A 354 -5.38 -5.08 -0.89
C PHE A 354 -6.75 -4.45 -0.73
N HIS A 355 -7.62 -4.53 -1.75
CA HIS A 355 -8.97 -4.03 -1.64
C HIS A 355 -9.93 -5.13 -1.21
N SER A 356 -10.20 -6.14 -2.04
CA SER A 356 -11.28 -7.09 -1.78
C SER A 356 -10.96 -8.04 -0.62
N SER A 357 -9.79 -8.70 -0.63
CA SER A 357 -9.41 -9.69 0.38
C SER A 357 -9.18 -9.06 1.75
N MET A 358 -8.41 -7.97 1.84
CA MET A 358 -8.18 -7.30 3.12
C MET A 358 -9.46 -6.68 3.71
N ASN A 359 -10.36 -6.12 2.89
CA ASN A 359 -11.65 -5.64 3.40
C ASN A 359 -12.57 -6.78 3.82
N PHE A 360 -12.54 -7.92 3.14
CA PHE A 360 -13.28 -9.12 3.56
C PHE A 360 -12.82 -9.58 4.94
N VAL A 361 -11.51 -9.74 5.14
CA VAL A 361 -10.93 -10.12 6.45
C VAL A 361 -11.22 -9.05 7.51
N ALA A 362 -11.11 -7.76 7.17
CA ALA A 362 -11.42 -6.67 8.08
C ALA A 362 -12.88 -6.69 8.53
N GLU A 363 -13.82 -6.89 7.61
CA GLU A 363 -15.25 -6.97 7.92
C GLU A 363 -15.55 -8.18 8.81
N LEU A 364 -15.01 -9.36 8.46
CA LEU A 364 -15.18 -10.59 9.25
C LEU A 364 -14.67 -10.45 10.69
N LEU A 365 -13.54 -9.76 10.86
CA LEU A 365 -12.93 -9.50 12.17
C LEU A 365 -13.47 -8.26 12.88
N ARG A 366 -14.39 -7.51 12.25
CA ARG A 366 -14.85 -6.18 12.71
C ARG A 366 -13.70 -5.20 12.94
N PHE A 367 -12.67 -5.25 12.10
CA PHE A 367 -11.56 -4.30 12.11
C PHE A 367 -11.95 -2.99 11.43
N GLY A 368 -11.80 -1.89 12.16
CA GLY A 368 -12.26 -0.56 11.75
C GLY A 368 -11.26 0.23 10.89
N ASP A 369 -9.95 -0.01 11.04
CA ASP A 369 -8.93 0.65 10.21
C ASP A 369 -8.83 -0.05 8.85
N ARG A 370 -9.36 0.58 7.80
CA ARG A 370 -9.42 0.01 6.44
C ARG A 370 -8.55 0.76 5.45
N GLU A 371 -7.62 1.57 5.96
CA GLU A 371 -6.66 2.29 5.16
C GLU A 371 -5.48 1.38 4.79
N PHE A 372 -5.71 0.46 3.84
CA PHE A 372 -4.69 -0.49 3.38
C PHE A 372 -3.78 0.09 2.29
N TYR A 373 -4.28 1.09 1.56
CA TYR A 373 -3.58 1.80 0.49
C TYR A 373 -4.15 3.22 0.34
N ARG A 374 -3.40 4.09 -0.32
CA ARG A 374 -3.80 5.47 -0.68
C ARG A 374 -3.78 5.64 -2.20
N ASP A 375 -3.92 6.88 -2.68
CA ASP A 375 -3.98 7.24 -4.09
C ASP A 375 -2.63 7.14 -4.83
N TRP A 376 -1.99 5.97 -4.73
CA TRP A 376 -0.68 5.70 -5.33
C TRP A 376 -0.68 5.80 -6.87
N TRP A 377 -1.83 5.71 -7.53
CA TRP A 377 -1.94 5.92 -8.98
C TRP A 377 -1.70 7.39 -9.38
N ASN A 378 -1.87 8.33 -8.44
CA ASN A 378 -1.60 9.77 -8.62
C ASN A 378 -0.18 10.16 -8.16
N SER A 379 0.72 9.19 -7.93
CA SER A 379 2.07 9.48 -7.44
C SER A 379 2.88 10.28 -8.44
N GLU A 380 3.35 11.46 -8.07
CA GLU A 380 4.29 12.25 -8.91
C GLU A 380 5.76 11.83 -8.70
N THR A 381 6.05 11.12 -7.60
CA THR A 381 7.38 10.62 -7.28
C THR A 381 7.34 9.15 -6.89
N ILE A 382 8.43 8.44 -7.18
CA ILE A 382 8.58 7.02 -6.80
C ILE A 382 8.53 6.84 -5.28
N THR A 383 9.07 7.80 -4.53
CA THR A 383 9.00 7.79 -3.06
C THR A 383 7.56 7.86 -2.55
N TYR A 384 6.71 8.71 -3.14
CA TYR A 384 5.29 8.77 -2.78
C TYR A 384 4.59 7.44 -3.11
N PHE A 385 4.87 6.83 -4.26
CA PHE A 385 4.31 5.52 -4.61
C PHE A 385 4.61 4.46 -3.54
N TRP A 386 5.88 4.29 -3.16
CA TRP A 386 6.29 3.26 -2.19
C TRP A 386 5.71 3.46 -0.79
N GLN A 387 5.31 4.69 -0.43
CA GLN A 387 4.67 5.00 0.85
C GLN A 387 3.16 4.71 0.85
N ASN A 388 2.53 4.68 -0.33
CA ASN A 388 1.07 4.73 -0.45
C ASN A 388 0.45 3.45 -1.05
N TRP A 389 1.24 2.57 -1.68
CA TRP A 389 0.72 1.34 -2.27
C TRP A 389 0.31 0.29 -1.22
N ASN A 390 1.15 0.06 -0.20
CA ASN A 390 0.94 -0.94 0.86
C ASN A 390 1.18 -0.29 2.23
N ILE A 391 0.12 0.32 2.75
CA ILE A 391 0.15 1.07 4.00
C ILE A 391 0.49 0.19 5.21
N PRO A 392 0.02 -1.06 5.35
CA PRO A 392 0.41 -1.92 6.47
C PRO A 392 1.93 -2.12 6.58
N VAL A 393 2.60 -2.45 5.46
CA VAL A 393 4.07 -2.61 5.44
C VAL A 393 4.75 -1.27 5.64
N HIS A 394 4.27 -0.21 4.99
CA HIS A 394 4.84 1.13 5.16
C HIS A 394 4.78 1.61 6.63
N LYS A 395 3.62 1.51 7.29
CA LYS A 395 3.44 1.86 8.71
C LYS A 395 4.36 1.01 9.60
N TRP A 396 4.52 -0.28 9.31
CA TRP A 396 5.44 -1.15 10.04
C TRP A 396 6.89 -0.72 9.88
N CYS A 397 7.38 -0.54 8.65
CA CYS A 397 8.74 -0.07 8.36
C CYS A 397 8.99 1.28 9.03
N LEU A 398 8.02 2.19 8.99
CA LEU A 398 8.14 3.50 9.61
C LEU A 398 8.26 3.42 11.14
N ARG A 399 7.42 2.61 11.80
CA ARG A 399 7.31 2.53 13.26
C ARG A 399 8.41 1.68 13.91
N HIS A 400 8.73 0.53 13.32
CA HIS A 400 9.57 -0.50 13.93
C HIS A 400 11.00 -0.56 13.38
N PHE A 401 11.26 0.08 12.24
CA PHE A 401 12.57 0.04 11.60
C PHE A 401 13.17 1.44 11.42
N TYR A 402 12.50 2.30 10.65
CA TYR A 402 12.99 3.63 10.28
C TYR A 402 13.09 4.59 11.47
N LYS A 403 11.99 4.80 12.23
CA LYS A 403 12.01 5.71 13.41
C LYS A 403 13.01 5.26 14.49
N PRO A 404 13.11 3.96 14.87
CA PRO A 404 14.14 3.51 15.78
C PRO A 404 15.57 3.75 15.28
N LEU A 405 15.84 3.54 13.99
CA LEU A 405 17.15 3.79 13.40
C LEU A 405 17.53 5.29 13.44
N LEU A 406 16.58 6.17 13.15
CA LEU A 406 16.74 7.62 13.30
C LEU A 406 17.00 8.02 14.76
N ARG A 407 16.25 7.45 15.73
CA ARG A 407 16.46 7.74 17.17
C ARG A 407 17.84 7.29 17.66
N ARG A 408 18.46 6.31 17.00
CA ARG A 408 19.83 5.86 17.28
C ARG A 408 20.91 6.74 16.62
N GLY A 409 20.54 7.80 15.91
CA GLY A 409 21.47 8.76 15.30
C GLY A 409 21.80 8.50 13.83
N ALA A 410 21.16 7.54 13.16
CA ALA A 410 21.38 7.31 11.74
C ALA A 410 20.84 8.45 10.87
N GLY A 411 21.55 8.78 9.79
CA GLY A 411 21.08 9.76 8.79
C GLY A 411 19.82 9.32 8.05
N LYS A 412 19.07 10.28 7.49
CA LYS A 412 17.83 10.01 6.72
C LYS A 412 18.07 9.10 5.51
N LEU A 413 19.12 9.38 4.73
CA LEU A 413 19.46 8.60 3.54
C LEU A 413 19.86 7.17 3.89
N LEU A 414 20.69 6.99 4.93
CA LEU A 414 21.07 5.67 5.42
C LEU A 414 19.84 4.90 5.90
N SER A 415 18.94 5.56 6.63
CA SER A 415 17.73 4.92 7.16
C SER A 415 16.75 4.54 6.05
N GLN A 416 16.60 5.36 5.01
CA GLN A 416 15.81 5.03 3.82
C GLN A 416 16.43 3.86 3.04
N SER A 417 17.74 3.90 2.81
CA SER A 417 18.47 2.84 2.10
C SER A 417 18.38 1.51 2.84
N ALA A 418 18.47 1.53 4.18
CA ALA A 418 18.29 0.34 5.01
C ALA A 418 16.89 -0.26 4.91
N VAL A 419 15.83 0.57 4.84
CA VAL A 419 14.45 0.10 4.63
C VAL A 419 14.32 -0.56 3.25
N PHE A 420 14.88 0.05 2.20
CA PHE A 420 14.88 -0.53 0.85
C PHE A 420 15.66 -1.84 0.79
N PHE A 421 16.82 -1.93 1.43
CA PHE A 421 17.60 -3.16 1.54
C PHE A 421 16.81 -4.28 2.22
N ALA A 422 16.19 -3.99 3.36
CA ALA A 422 15.35 -4.96 4.07
C ALA A 422 14.14 -5.40 3.21
N SER A 423 13.53 -4.47 2.48
CA SER A 423 12.46 -4.79 1.53
C SER A 423 12.96 -5.68 0.38
N ALA A 424 14.12 -5.36 -0.21
CA ALA A 424 14.75 -6.14 -1.28
C ALA A 424 15.06 -7.58 -0.83
N PHE A 425 15.54 -7.75 0.41
CA PHE A 425 15.74 -9.07 1.00
C PHE A 425 14.45 -9.90 1.03
N PHE A 426 13.32 -9.33 1.50
CA PHE A 426 12.05 -10.08 1.54
C PHE A 426 11.47 -10.36 0.15
N HIS A 427 11.64 -9.46 -0.82
CA HIS A 427 11.20 -9.71 -2.20
C HIS A 427 12.01 -10.85 -2.81
N GLU A 428 13.34 -10.83 -2.67
CA GLU A 428 14.19 -11.94 -3.11
C GLU A 428 13.82 -13.23 -2.39
N TYR A 429 13.66 -13.20 -1.07
CA TYR A 429 13.28 -14.38 -0.26
C TYR A 429 11.97 -15.02 -0.74
N LEU A 430 10.95 -14.21 -1.03
CA LEU A 430 9.64 -14.70 -1.47
C LEU A 430 9.62 -15.22 -2.91
N VAL A 431 10.54 -14.77 -3.77
CA VAL A 431 10.62 -15.19 -5.18
C VAL A 431 11.65 -16.30 -5.39
N SER A 432 12.87 -16.14 -4.88
CA SER A 432 13.99 -17.07 -5.08
C SER A 432 13.79 -18.42 -4.41
N VAL A 433 13.28 -18.45 -3.17
CA VAL A 433 13.21 -19.69 -2.38
C VAL A 433 12.18 -20.68 -2.97
N PRO A 434 10.95 -20.28 -3.31
CA PRO A 434 9.99 -21.20 -3.93
C PRO A 434 10.41 -21.67 -5.33
N LEU A 435 11.11 -20.80 -6.08
CA LEU A 435 11.64 -21.13 -7.40
C LEU A 435 12.98 -21.89 -7.33
N ARG A 436 13.62 -21.95 -6.16
CA ARG A 436 14.97 -22.50 -5.93
C ARG A 436 16.05 -21.84 -6.78
N MET A 437 15.93 -20.53 -7.00
CA MET A 437 16.80 -19.75 -7.89
C MET A 437 17.37 -18.52 -7.21
N PHE A 438 18.66 -18.55 -6.87
CA PHE A 438 19.35 -17.50 -6.11
C PHE A 438 20.16 -16.56 -7.02
N ARG A 439 19.52 -15.99 -8.04
CA ARG A 439 20.16 -15.10 -9.02
C ARG A 439 20.18 -13.61 -8.61
N LEU A 440 19.44 -13.22 -7.57
CA LEU A 440 19.39 -11.85 -7.01
C LEU A 440 18.78 -10.79 -7.95
N TRP A 441 17.99 -11.19 -8.95
CA TRP A 441 17.36 -10.27 -9.89
C TRP A 441 16.32 -9.36 -9.21
N ALA A 442 15.48 -9.91 -8.33
CA ALA A 442 14.48 -9.11 -7.60
C ALA A 442 15.16 -8.14 -6.62
N PHE A 443 16.22 -8.59 -5.96
CA PHE A 443 17.04 -7.74 -5.09
C PHE A 443 17.63 -6.54 -5.85
N MET A 444 18.29 -6.79 -6.99
CA MET A 444 18.87 -5.73 -7.82
C MET A 444 17.79 -4.79 -8.37
N GLY A 445 16.65 -5.31 -8.82
CA GLY A 445 15.53 -4.50 -9.29
C GLY A 445 14.99 -3.55 -8.22
N MET A 446 14.87 -4.02 -6.97
CA MET A 446 14.46 -3.17 -5.83
C MET A 446 15.52 -2.11 -5.48
N MET A 447 16.81 -2.45 -5.53
CA MET A 447 17.88 -1.49 -5.25
C MET A 447 18.01 -0.43 -6.35
N ALA A 448 17.75 -0.79 -7.61
CA ALA A 448 17.74 0.14 -8.75
C ALA A 448 16.62 1.20 -8.65
N GLN A 449 15.58 0.98 -7.82
CA GLN A 449 14.55 1.98 -7.57
C GLN A 449 15.08 3.21 -6.80
N LEU A 450 16.16 3.09 -6.02
CA LEU A 450 16.76 4.22 -5.29
C LEU A 450 17.34 5.29 -6.23
N PRO A 451 18.27 4.97 -7.16
CA PRO A 451 18.77 5.95 -8.12
C PRO A 451 17.66 6.45 -9.05
N LEU A 452 16.71 5.58 -9.43
CA LEU A 452 15.56 5.98 -10.24
C LEU A 452 14.67 7.00 -9.50
N ALA A 453 14.42 6.79 -8.21
CA ALA A 453 13.66 7.72 -7.38
C ALA A 453 14.34 9.09 -7.28
N TRP A 454 15.67 9.12 -7.14
CA TRP A 454 16.44 10.36 -7.18
C TRP A 454 16.33 11.06 -8.54
N PHE A 455 16.47 10.31 -9.64
CA PHE A 455 16.35 10.85 -11.00
C PHE A 455 14.97 11.47 -11.25
N VAL A 456 13.89 10.72 -11.00
CA VAL A 456 12.52 11.20 -11.20
C VAL A 456 12.25 12.45 -10.35
N ALA A 457 12.65 12.44 -9.07
CA ALA A 457 12.45 13.59 -8.18
C ALA A 457 13.27 14.82 -8.60
N ARG A 458 14.42 14.64 -9.26
CA ARG A 458 15.31 15.73 -9.68
C ARG A 458 14.89 16.37 -11.00
N PHE A 459 14.40 15.57 -11.95
CA PHE A 459 14.21 15.98 -13.34
C PHE A 459 12.74 16.05 -13.79
N LEU A 460 11.82 15.30 -13.17
CA LEU A 460 10.42 15.23 -13.59
C LEU A 460 9.50 15.79 -12.50
N ARG A 461 8.42 16.48 -12.90
CA ARG A 461 7.45 17.10 -11.98
C ARG A 461 6.03 16.97 -12.51
N GLY A 462 5.04 16.96 -11.61
CA GLY A 462 3.62 16.90 -11.98
C GLY A 462 3.29 15.65 -12.80
N ASN A 463 2.51 15.84 -13.86
CA ASN A 463 2.04 14.76 -14.73
C ASN A 463 3.18 13.96 -15.38
N TYR A 464 4.32 14.59 -15.68
CA TYR A 464 5.49 13.89 -16.22
C TYR A 464 6.17 12.99 -15.18
N GLY A 465 6.17 13.41 -13.90
CA GLY A 465 6.62 12.57 -12.80
C GLY A 465 5.71 11.36 -12.63
N ASN A 466 4.39 11.57 -12.73
CA ASN A 466 3.41 10.48 -12.71
C ASN A 466 3.60 9.49 -13.87
N ALA A 467 3.80 9.98 -15.10
CA ALA A 467 4.09 9.14 -16.26
C ALA A 467 5.36 8.29 -16.05
N ALA A 468 6.40 8.84 -15.44
CA ALA A 468 7.62 8.09 -15.13
C ALA A 468 7.42 7.02 -14.03
N VAL A 469 6.56 7.28 -13.04
CA VAL A 469 6.16 6.26 -12.06
C VAL A 469 5.46 5.10 -12.78
N TRP A 470 4.49 5.39 -13.66
CA TRP A 470 3.82 4.35 -14.44
C TRP A 470 4.77 3.57 -15.33
N LEU A 471 5.70 4.26 -16.02
CA LEU A 471 6.69 3.61 -16.86
C LEU A 471 7.58 2.66 -16.06
N SER A 472 8.02 3.06 -14.85
CA SER A 472 8.77 2.21 -13.93
C SER A 472 7.98 0.95 -13.53
N LEU A 473 6.69 1.09 -13.22
CA LEU A 473 5.83 -0.04 -12.83
C LEU A 473 5.53 -1.00 -13.99
N ILE A 474 5.36 -0.46 -15.20
CA ILE A 474 5.06 -1.25 -16.39
C ILE A 474 6.30 -2.02 -16.85
N ILE A 475 7.48 -1.40 -16.85
CA ILE A 475 8.70 -2.02 -17.41
C ILE A 475 9.50 -2.79 -16.35
N GLY A 476 9.56 -2.30 -15.11
CA GLY A 476 10.45 -2.87 -14.09
C GLY A 476 10.12 -4.31 -13.70
N GLN A 477 8.84 -4.61 -13.48
CA GLN A 477 8.42 -5.96 -13.06
C GLN A 477 8.58 -7.03 -14.16
N PRO A 478 8.16 -6.80 -15.42
CA PRO A 478 8.35 -7.78 -16.49
C PRO A 478 9.81 -8.11 -16.76
N ILE A 479 10.73 -7.15 -16.62
CA ILE A 479 12.17 -7.42 -16.74
C ILE A 479 12.58 -8.47 -15.71
N THR A 480 12.26 -8.23 -14.43
CA THR A 480 12.59 -9.17 -13.36
C THR A 480 11.97 -10.55 -13.61
N VAL A 481 10.69 -10.61 -13.96
CA VAL A 481 9.99 -11.88 -14.26
C VAL A 481 10.64 -12.60 -15.44
N LEU A 482 10.94 -11.89 -16.53
CA LEU A 482 11.57 -12.47 -17.72
C LEU A 482 12.94 -13.05 -17.39
N MET A 483 13.74 -12.38 -16.54
CA MET A 483 15.05 -12.88 -16.12
C MET A 483 14.95 -14.15 -15.27
N TYR A 484 13.99 -14.23 -14.34
CA TYR A 484 13.75 -15.48 -13.60
C TYR A 484 13.25 -16.61 -14.52
N VAL A 485 12.34 -16.32 -15.45
CA VAL A 485 11.82 -17.33 -16.38
C VAL A 485 12.91 -17.83 -17.34
N HIS A 486 13.73 -16.92 -17.85
CA HIS A 486 14.90 -17.24 -18.66
C HIS A 486 15.83 -18.21 -17.92
N ASP A 487 16.28 -17.82 -16.72
CA ASP A 487 17.24 -18.60 -15.97
C ASP A 487 16.62 -19.93 -15.51
N TYR A 488 15.31 -19.98 -15.23
CA TYR A 488 14.62 -21.21 -14.86
C TYR A 488 14.67 -22.20 -16.01
N TYR A 489 14.36 -21.72 -17.21
CA TYR A 489 14.34 -22.54 -18.42
C TYR A 489 15.73 -22.98 -18.87
N VAL A 490 16.72 -22.09 -18.86
CA VAL A 490 18.12 -22.45 -19.14
C VAL A 490 18.58 -23.55 -18.19
N THR A 491 18.20 -23.48 -16.91
CA THR A 491 18.64 -24.44 -15.89
C THR A 491 17.87 -25.78 -15.94
N HIS A 492 16.59 -25.79 -16.35
CA HIS A 492 15.74 -26.99 -16.28
C HIS A 492 15.37 -27.61 -17.64
N CYS A 493 15.54 -26.90 -18.75
CA CYS A 493 15.09 -27.35 -20.08
C CYS A 493 16.22 -27.49 -21.10
N GLN A 494 17.47 -27.10 -20.79
CA GLN A 494 18.61 -27.44 -21.64
C GLN A 494 18.98 -28.94 -21.57
N ASP A 495 18.66 -29.61 -20.45
CA ASP A 495 19.06 -30.99 -20.22
C ASP A 495 18.01 -32.05 -20.65
N ASP A 496 16.78 -31.64 -21.01
CA ASP A 496 15.74 -32.58 -21.46
C ASP A 496 14.79 -31.96 -22.53
N PRO A 497 14.95 -32.29 -23.82
CA PRO A 497 14.19 -31.70 -24.92
C PRO A 497 12.70 -32.09 -24.93
N THR A 498 12.28 -33.10 -24.17
CA THR A 498 10.87 -33.51 -24.05
C THR A 498 10.04 -32.55 -23.20
N ILE A 499 10.67 -31.83 -22.27
CA ILE A 499 10.00 -30.82 -21.42
C ILE A 499 9.67 -29.56 -22.22
N ALA A 500 10.45 -29.25 -23.27
CA ALA A 500 10.21 -28.09 -24.14
C ALA A 500 8.91 -28.21 -24.98
N GLU A 501 8.40 -29.42 -25.21
CA GLU A 501 7.13 -29.67 -25.91
C GLU A 501 5.92 -29.74 -24.96
N ALA A 502 6.14 -30.07 -23.68
CA ALA A 502 5.10 -30.17 -22.66
C ALA A 502 4.79 -28.84 -21.95
N LEU A 503 5.75 -27.90 -21.96
CA LEU A 503 5.64 -26.58 -21.33
C LEU A 503 4.98 -25.52 -22.19
#